data_AF-A0A4Y8BZ18-F1
#
_entry.id   AF-A0A4Y8BZ18-F1
#
_cell.length_a   1.000
_cell.length_b   1.000
_cell.length_c   1.000
_cell.angle_alpha   90.00
_cell.angle_beta   90.00
_cell.angle_gamma   90.00
#
_symmetry.space_group_name_H-M   'P 1'
#
loop_
_entity.id
_entity.type
_entity.pdbx_description
1 polymer ?
#
loop_
_entity_poly.entity_id
_entity_poly.type
_entity_poly.pdbx_seq_one_letter_code
_entity_poly.pdbx_strand_id
1 'polypeptide(L)' 'RRNMQISFEEAKNYALYQLGALFGFAKAKGMKIQHFKAHGALYNMAAIDENLALALCEAVASFDENIIFLGLS' A
#
# COMPACT_ATOMS: atom_id res chain seq x y z
N ARG A 1 -0.17 1.60 -14.97
CA ARG A 1 0.49 2.92 -15.16
C ARG A 1 -0.46 3.99 -15.73
N ARG A 2 -1.75 3.97 -15.37
CA ARG A 2 -2.72 5.00 -15.76
C ARG A 2 -3.39 5.48 -14.48
N ASN A 3 -3.76 6.76 -14.42
CA ASN A 3 -4.46 7.29 -13.26
C ASN A 3 -5.86 6.66 -13.18
N MET A 4 -6.32 6.46 -11.94
CA MET A 4 -7.66 5.96 -11.64
C MET A 4 -8.24 6.84 -10.55
N GLN A 5 -9.44 7.37 -10.78
CA GLN A 5 -10.18 8.00 -9.69
C GLN A 5 -10.74 6.90 -8.80
N ILE A 6 -10.24 6.85 -7.58
CA ILE A 6 -10.64 5.91 -6.55
C ILE A 6 -10.87 6.70 -5.26
N SER A 7 -11.86 6.27 -4.50
CA SER A 7 -12.13 6.81 -3.18
C SER A 7 -11.05 6.40 -2.17
N PHE A 8 -11.05 7.08 -1.02
CA PHE A 8 -10.19 6.75 0.12
C PHE A 8 -10.36 5.28 0.55
N GLU A 9 -11.61 4.83 0.71
CA GLU A 9 -11.92 3.46 1.12
C GLU A 9 -11.52 2.43 0.07
N GLU A 10 -11.67 2.74 -1.23
CA GLU A 10 -11.18 1.87 -2.30
C GLU A 10 -9.66 1.75 -2.24
N ALA A 11 -8.93 2.86 -2.14
CA ALA A 11 -7.47 2.84 -2.06
C ALA A 11 -6.97 2.01 -0.87
N LYS A 12 -7.58 2.21 0.30
CA LYS A 12 -7.25 1.49 1.53
C LYS A 12 -7.50 -0.02 1.39
N ASN A 13 -8.69 -0.40 0.94
CA ASN A 13 -9.07 -1.80 0.76
C ASN A 13 -8.24 -2.49 -0.34
N TYR A 14 -7.91 -1.79 -1.42
CA TYR A 14 -7.07 -2.34 -2.50
C TYR A 14 -5.64 -2.63 -2.02
N ALA A 15 -5.06 -1.71 -1.23
CA ALA A 15 -3.73 -1.91 -0.66
C ALA A 15 -3.73 -3.06 0.36
N LEU A 16 -4.73 -3.11 1.24
CA LEU A 16 -4.87 -4.16 2.25
C LEU A 16 -5.03 -5.54 1.60
N TYR A 17 -5.87 -5.64 0.57
CA TYR A 17 -6.07 -6.89 -0.17
C TYR A 17 -4.76 -7.42 -0.77
N GLN A 18 -4.00 -6.54 -1.44
CA GLN A 18 -2.73 -6.91 -2.07
C GLN A 18 -1.65 -7.29 -1.04
N LEU A 19 -1.58 -6.59 0.09
CA LEU A 19 -0.72 -6.95 1.21
C LEU A 19 -1.07 -8.32 1.77
N GLY A 20 -2.35 -8.58 2.03
CA GLY A 20 -2.84 -9.86 2.52
C GLY A 20 -2.53 -11.02 1.57
N ALA A 21 -2.69 -10.80 0.26
CA ALA A 21 -2.34 -11.78 -0.76
C ALA A 21 -0.84 -12.14 -0.71
N LEU A 22 0.05 -11.13 -0.70
CA LEU A 22 1.50 -11.36 -0.62
C LEU A 22 1.90 -11.99 0.72
N PHE A 23 1.24 -11.59 1.81
CA PHE A 23 1.50 -12.10 3.15
C PHE A 23 1.25 -13.61 3.25
N GLY A 24 0.20 -14.13 2.61
CA GLY A 24 -0.06 -15.57 2.55
C GLY A 24 1.16 -16.35 2.04
N PHE A 25 1.80 -15.86 0.98
CA PHE A 25 3.02 -16.47 0.43
C PHE A 25 4.24 -16.28 1.34
N ALA A 26 4.46 -15.06 1.85
CA ALA A 26 5.59 -14.78 2.73
C ALA A 26 5.53 -15.65 4.00
N LYS A 27 4.35 -15.73 4.62
CA LYS A 27 4.08 -16.55 5.80
C LYS A 27 4.30 -18.04 5.53
N ALA A 28 3.84 -18.55 4.39
CA ALA A 28 4.07 -19.95 4.00
C ALA A 28 5.56 -20.31 3.82
N LYS A 29 6.43 -19.30 3.69
CA LYS A 29 7.89 -19.44 3.60
C LYS A 29 8.63 -18.99 4.87
N GLY A 30 7.93 -18.69 5.95
CA GLY A 30 8.53 -18.18 7.19
C GLY A 30 9.17 -16.79 7.04
N MET A 31 8.79 -16.03 6.01
CA MET A 31 9.28 -14.68 5.73
C MET A 31 8.32 -13.62 6.23
N LYS A 32 8.84 -12.41 6.44
CA LYS A 32 8.06 -11.21 6.75
C LYS A 32 8.08 -10.24 5.57
N ILE A 33 7.00 -9.49 5.38
CA ILE A 33 6.98 -8.35 4.46
C ILE A 33 7.75 -7.21 5.14
N GLN A 34 8.81 -6.71 4.51
CA GLN A 34 9.62 -5.63 5.06
C GLN A 34 9.06 -4.24 4.74
N HIS A 35 8.53 -4.06 3.54
CA HIS A 35 8.15 -2.74 3.04
C HIS A 35 6.95 -2.80 2.12
N PHE A 36 6.27 -1.67 2.00
CA PHE A 36 5.25 -1.39 1.02
C PHE A 36 5.73 -0.27 0.08
N LYS A 37 5.55 -0.47 -1.23
CA LYS A 37 5.80 0.55 -2.25
C LYS A 37 4.68 0.49 -3.27
N ALA A 38 3.92 1.57 -3.39
CA ALA A 38 2.89 1.67 -4.43
C ALA A 38 3.51 1.53 -5.82
N HIS A 39 2.76 0.97 -6.77
CA HIS A 39 3.25 0.75 -8.13
C HIS A 39 2.76 1.81 -9.12
N GLY A 40 3.69 2.33 -9.92
CA GLY A 40 3.39 3.10 -11.13
C GLY A 40 2.52 4.33 -10.87
N ALA A 41 1.34 4.38 -11.49
CA ALA A 41 0.46 5.55 -11.39
C ALA A 41 -0.04 5.78 -9.96
N LEU A 42 -0.29 4.71 -9.20
CA LEU A 42 -0.73 4.83 -7.80
C LEU A 42 0.34 5.54 -6.95
N TYR A 43 1.62 5.22 -7.16
CA TYR A 43 2.73 5.89 -6.50
C TYR A 43 2.83 7.36 -6.88
N ASN A 44 2.77 7.65 -8.18
CA ASN A 44 2.86 9.02 -8.68
C ASN A 44 1.67 9.88 -8.22
N MET A 45 0.47 9.31 -8.16
CA MET A 45 -0.71 9.98 -7.63
C MET A 45 -0.56 10.25 -6.12
N ALA A 46 -0.17 9.24 -5.33
CA ALA A 46 0.04 9.39 -3.89
C ALA A 46 1.15 10.39 -3.54
N ALA A 47 2.11 10.64 -4.45
CA ALA A 47 3.15 11.65 -4.23
C ALA A 47 2.62 13.10 -4.25
N ILE A 48 1.42 13.34 -4.77
CA ILE A 48 0.82 14.69 -4.89
C ILE A 48 -0.61 14.80 -4.34
N ASP A 49 -1.23 13.68 -3.99
CA ASP A 49 -2.57 13.60 -3.39
C ASP A 49 -2.44 13.07 -1.95
N GLU A 50 -2.53 13.98 -0.98
CA GLU A 50 -2.39 13.67 0.45
C GLU A 50 -3.47 12.69 0.94
N ASN A 51 -4.70 12.81 0.45
CA ASN A 51 -5.79 11.96 0.89
C ASN A 51 -5.58 10.51 0.41
N LEU A 52 -5.08 10.34 -0.82
CA LEU A 52 -4.68 9.04 -1.33
C LEU A 52 -3.46 8.49 -0.57
N ALA A 53 -2.45 9.31 -0.29
CA ALA A 53 -1.28 8.90 0.48
C ALA A 53 -1.68 8.40 1.88
N LEU A 54 -2.55 9.14 2.57
CA LEU A 54 -3.08 8.78 3.88
C LEU A 54 -3.82 7.44 3.84
N ALA A 55 -4.68 7.22 2.83
CA ALA A 55 -5.39 5.94 2.67
C ALA A 55 -4.43 4.74 2.57
N LEU A 56 -3.34 4.89 1.81
CA LEU A 56 -2.32 3.85 1.67
C LEU A 56 -1.52 3.65 2.97
N CYS A 57 -1.15 4.73 3.65
CA CYS A 57 -0.47 4.66 4.95
C CYS A 57 -1.34 3.98 6.00
N GLU A 58 -2.62 4.31 6.07
CA GLU A 58 -3.58 3.66 6.97
C GLU A 58 -3.76 2.18 6.66
N ALA A 59 -3.82 1.81 5.38
CA ALA A 59 -3.88 0.40 4.99
C ALA A 59 -2.66 -0.38 5.51
N VAL A 60 -1.46 0.17 5.29
CA VAL A 60 -0.19 -0.44 5.74
C VAL A 60 -0.14 -0.54 7.26
N ALA A 61 -0.42 0.56 7.97
CA ALA A 61 -0.40 0.59 9.44
C ALA A 61 -1.45 -0.34 10.06
N SER A 62 -2.64 -0.44 9.46
CA SER A 62 -3.69 -1.37 9.92
C SER A 62 -3.34 -2.84 9.73
N PHE A 63 -2.42 -3.13 8.80
CA PHE A 63 -1.94 -4.48 8.53
C PHE A 63 -0.76 -4.86 9.45
N ASP A 64 0.27 -4.02 9.52
CA ASP A 64 1.41 -4.13 10.42
C ASP A 64 2.16 -2.79 10.46
N GLU A 65 2.17 -2.14 11.62
CA GLU A 65 2.82 -0.84 11.85
C GLU A 65 4.34 -0.83 11.64
N ASN A 66 4.97 -2.02 11.58
CA ASN A 66 6.41 -2.16 11.38
C ASN A 66 6.81 -2.22 9.89
N ILE A 67 5.86 -2.24 8.96
CA ILE A 67 6.15 -2.24 7.52
C ILE A 67 6.67 -0.86 7.10
N ILE A 68 7.83 -0.84 6.47
CA ILE A 68 8.43 0.40 5.93
C ILE A 68 7.61 0.90 4.74
N PHE A 69 7.11 2.13 4.80
CA PHE A 69 6.45 2.78 3.67
C PHE A 69 7.47 3.51 2.79
N LEU A 70 7.65 3.07 1.54
CA LEU A 70 8.58 3.73 0.61
C LEU A 70 7.88 4.86 -0.15
N GLY A 71 8.17 6.11 0.24
CA GLY A 71 7.69 7.34 -0.38
C GLY A 71 8.63 7.92 -1.45
N LEU A 72 8.23 9.03 -2.07
CA LEU A 72 9.10 9.85 -2.92
C LEU A 72 9.84 10.87 -2.03
N SER A 73 11.10 11.17 -2.34
CA SER A 73 11.93 12.17 -1.64
C SER A 73 11.89 13.52 -2.31
#